data_AF-S9P6C4-F1
#
_entry.id   AF-S9P6C4-F1
#
_cell.length_a   1.000
_cell.length_b   1.000
_cell.length_c   1.000
_cell.angle_alpha   90.00
_cell.angle_beta   90.00
_cell.angle_gamma   90.00
#
_symmetry.space_group_name_H-M   'P 1'
#
loop_
_entity.id
_entity.type
_entity.pdbx_description
1 polymer ?
#
loop_
_entity_poly.entity_id
_entity_poly.type
_entity_poly.pdbx_seq_one_letter_code
_entity_poly.pdbx_strand_id
1 'polypeptide(L)'
;MVDEKHEQGDGQGPFELGRSYDEVGPGLGRLHEAWHVKTGRPALRLFPTDRVEWQPSARWEVLIFCEPSPPSVTLLVSQAPVGVPTVELADVLVLSAAAFSRVEDNARVRAHLASGLSGPEERLPRARRTGWEARGRVVASLALVLGVCLTSRHVAPAPSGSSVEPFEGSPTDAYLGDSNGPDALGYPLPEKPFRHQARAPCPRRKSVVEINGGCWVTLEHKPPCEEDQAEYQGKCYLPGVKPPPLPQSVDP
;
A
#
# COMPACT_ATOMS: atom_id res chain seq x y z
N MET A 1 -31.97 -39.15 13.20
CA MET A 1 -31.02 -38.34 13.99
C MET A 1 -29.74 -38.20 13.21
N VAL A 2 -29.61 -37.14 12.42
CA VAL A 2 -28.35 -36.44 12.19
C VAL A 2 -28.75 -34.97 12.13
N ASP A 3 -28.33 -34.25 13.15
CA ASP A 3 -28.55 -32.83 13.34
C ASP A 3 -27.54 -32.09 12.46
N GLU A 4 -27.97 -31.62 11.28
CA GLU A 4 -27.15 -30.76 10.43
C GLU A 4 -27.16 -29.35 11.04
N LYS A 5 -26.23 -29.14 11.96
CA LYS A 5 -26.00 -27.84 12.59
C LYS A 5 -25.54 -26.85 11.52
N HIS A 6 -26.44 -25.90 11.22
CA HIS A 6 -26.17 -24.67 10.47
C HIS A 6 -24.85 -24.01 10.91
N GLU A 7 -23.86 -23.98 10.02
CA GLU A 7 -22.82 -22.95 10.05
C GLU A 7 -23.18 -21.87 9.05
N GLN A 8 -24.13 -21.03 9.46
CA GLN A 8 -24.35 -19.74 8.85
C GLN A 8 -23.21 -18.82 9.30
N GLY A 9 -22.03 -19.02 8.70
CA GLY A 9 -20.91 -18.11 8.82
C GLY A 9 -21.31 -16.80 8.18
N ASP A 10 -21.37 -15.75 9.00
CA ASP A 10 -21.42 -14.34 8.60
C ASP A 10 -20.63 -14.15 7.29
N GLY A 11 -21.23 -13.53 6.27
CA GLY A 11 -20.90 -13.62 4.83
C GLY A 11 -19.49 -13.16 4.40
N GLN A 12 -18.45 -13.65 5.07
CA GLN A 12 -17.09 -13.17 5.02
C GLN A 12 -16.24 -13.86 3.95
N GLY A 13 -16.81 -14.76 3.15
CA GLY A 13 -16.06 -15.49 2.12
C GLY A 13 -14.89 -16.31 2.70
N PRO A 14 -13.93 -16.76 1.89
CA PRO A 14 -12.86 -17.66 2.33
C PRO A 14 -11.68 -16.93 3.02
N PHE A 15 -11.94 -15.80 3.68
CA PHE A 15 -10.89 -14.93 4.23
C PHE A 15 -11.10 -14.65 5.72
N GLU A 16 -10.05 -14.92 6.52
CA GLU A 16 -9.98 -14.53 7.92
C GLU A 16 -9.41 -13.10 8.04
N LEU A 17 -10.07 -12.25 8.82
CA LEU A 17 -9.69 -10.84 9.00
C LEU A 17 -8.63 -10.65 10.09
N GLY A 18 -7.67 -9.77 9.79
CA GLY A 18 -6.69 -9.24 10.72
C GLY A 18 -7.03 -7.83 11.18
N ARG A 19 -5.97 -7.10 11.54
CA ARG A 19 -6.14 -5.72 12.02
C ARG A 19 -6.44 -4.77 10.86
N SER A 20 -7.08 -3.66 11.18
CA SER A 20 -7.36 -2.56 10.25
C SER A 20 -6.15 -1.63 10.07
N TYR A 21 -6.21 -0.85 8.99
CA TYR A 21 -5.36 0.29 8.71
C TYR A 21 -6.22 1.56 8.73
N ASP A 22 -6.05 2.37 9.77
CA ASP A 22 -6.86 3.58 9.98
C ASP A 22 -6.45 4.70 9.01
N GLU A 23 -5.27 4.61 8.40
CA GLU A 23 -4.72 5.58 7.44
C GLU A 23 -5.53 5.71 6.15
N VAL A 24 -6.35 4.70 5.81
CA VAL A 24 -7.27 4.77 4.68
C VAL A 24 -8.29 5.90 4.84
N GLY A 25 -8.69 6.17 6.09
CA GLY A 25 -9.66 7.19 6.43
C GLY A 25 -11.11 6.80 6.11
N PRO A 26 -12.09 7.44 6.76
CA PRO A 26 -13.50 7.04 6.69
C PRO A 26 -14.14 7.25 5.31
N GLY A 27 -13.54 8.07 4.44
CA GLY A 27 -14.05 8.35 3.09
C GLY A 27 -13.99 7.15 2.14
N LEU A 28 -12.95 6.33 2.24
CA LEU A 28 -12.77 5.13 1.39
C LEU A 28 -13.17 3.84 2.11
N GLY A 29 -13.35 3.91 3.43
CA GLY A 29 -13.82 2.83 4.28
C GLY A 29 -12.73 2.22 5.15
N ARG A 30 -12.80 0.89 5.36
CA ARG A 30 -11.87 0.19 6.24
C ARG A 30 -11.10 -0.88 5.48
N LEU A 31 -9.78 -0.77 5.49
CA LEU A 31 -8.88 -1.77 4.92
C LEU A 31 -8.33 -2.65 6.03
N HIS A 32 -8.40 -3.96 5.84
CA HIS A 32 -7.90 -4.96 6.78
C HIS A 32 -6.85 -5.84 6.14
N GLU A 33 -5.90 -6.29 6.96
CA GLU A 33 -5.17 -7.53 6.67
C GLU A 33 -6.18 -8.68 6.56
N ALA A 34 -5.93 -9.60 5.65
CA ALA A 34 -6.70 -10.83 5.55
C ALA A 34 -5.80 -12.01 5.15
N TRP A 35 -6.24 -13.23 5.47
CA TRP A 35 -5.60 -14.47 5.03
C TRP A 35 -6.62 -15.39 4.40
N HIS A 36 -6.27 -15.98 3.27
CA HIS A 36 -7.11 -17.00 2.66
C HIS A 36 -7.08 -18.28 3.51
N VAL A 37 -8.23 -18.68 4.06
CA VAL A 37 -8.33 -19.70 5.12
C VAL A 37 -7.67 -21.03 4.73
N LYS A 38 -7.79 -21.44 3.46
CA LYS A 38 -7.25 -22.73 3.00
C LYS A 38 -5.77 -22.69 2.65
N THR A 39 -5.27 -21.55 2.16
CA THR A 39 -3.90 -21.47 1.58
C THR A 39 -2.94 -20.66 2.44
N GLY A 40 -3.44 -19.95 3.45
CA GLY A 40 -2.65 -19.03 4.27
C GLY A 40 -2.11 -17.83 3.50
N ARG A 41 -2.46 -17.65 2.22
CA ARG A 41 -1.95 -16.55 1.40
C ARG A 41 -2.44 -15.21 1.95
N PRO A 42 -1.56 -14.20 2.07
CA PRO A 42 -1.96 -12.89 2.52
C PRO A 42 -2.83 -12.23 1.45
N ALA A 43 -3.82 -11.47 1.92
CA ALA A 43 -4.69 -10.63 1.13
C ALA A 43 -4.96 -9.32 1.89
N LEU A 44 -5.47 -8.32 1.19
CA LEU A 44 -6.08 -7.15 1.81
C LEU A 44 -7.57 -7.19 1.53
N ARG A 45 -8.37 -6.79 2.52
CA ARG A 45 -9.82 -6.71 2.38
C ARG A 45 -10.31 -5.31 2.68
N LEU A 46 -10.87 -4.67 1.66
CA LEU A 46 -11.49 -3.36 1.76
C LEU A 46 -12.99 -3.52 2.02
N PHE A 47 -13.50 -2.79 3.00
CA PHE A 47 -14.92 -2.60 3.26
C PHE A 47 -15.27 -1.16 2.94
N PRO A 48 -15.86 -0.89 1.76
CA PRO A 48 -16.35 0.44 1.39
C PRO A 48 -17.38 0.93 2.42
N THR A 49 -17.45 2.25 2.58
CA THR A 49 -18.52 2.90 3.36
C THR A 49 -19.67 3.31 2.46
N ASP A 50 -20.78 3.71 3.07
CA ASP A 50 -21.92 4.36 2.41
C ASP A 50 -21.57 5.69 1.73
N ARG A 51 -20.36 6.20 1.96
CA ARG A 51 -19.81 7.40 1.31
C ARG A 51 -19.28 7.14 -0.09
N VAL A 52 -19.10 5.88 -0.48
CA VAL A 52 -18.80 5.52 -1.86
C VAL A 52 -20.13 5.39 -2.60
N GLU A 53 -20.29 6.17 -3.68
CA GLU A 53 -21.56 6.33 -4.42
C GLU A 53 -22.13 5.02 -4.99
N TRP A 54 -21.25 4.04 -5.17
CA TRP A 54 -21.58 2.72 -5.68
C TRP A 54 -21.02 1.66 -4.72
N GLN A 55 -21.65 0.49 -4.71
CA GLN A 55 -21.15 -0.68 -3.99
C GLN A 55 -21.11 -1.86 -4.95
N PRO A 56 -20.20 -2.83 -4.74
CA PRO A 56 -20.19 -4.05 -5.53
C PRO A 56 -21.54 -4.74 -5.46
N SER A 57 -22.23 -4.86 -6.59
CA SER A 57 -23.58 -5.42 -6.70
C SER A 57 -23.55 -6.95 -6.80
N ALA A 58 -22.42 -7.50 -7.25
CA ALA A 58 -22.22 -8.93 -7.36
C ALA A 58 -20.76 -9.34 -7.13
N ARG A 59 -20.54 -10.65 -7.02
CA ARG A 59 -19.22 -11.23 -6.82
C ARG A 59 -18.46 -11.29 -8.13
N TRP A 60 -17.31 -10.63 -8.16
CA TRP A 60 -16.29 -10.78 -9.19
C TRP A 60 -15.13 -11.63 -8.68
N GLU A 61 -14.53 -12.44 -9.56
CA GLU A 61 -13.24 -13.09 -9.30
C GLU A 61 -12.28 -12.73 -10.43
N VAL A 62 -11.29 -11.91 -10.10
CA VAL A 62 -10.33 -11.35 -11.05
C VAL A 62 -8.91 -11.55 -10.53
N LEU A 63 -8.02 -11.98 -11.42
CA LEU A 63 -6.59 -12.05 -11.18
C LEU A 63 -5.87 -11.01 -12.03
N ILE A 64 -4.97 -10.26 -11.40
CA ILE A 64 -4.12 -9.27 -12.06
C ILE A 64 -2.72 -9.85 -12.15
N PHE A 65 -2.20 -9.98 -13.37
CA PHE A 65 -0.82 -10.35 -13.64
C PHE A 65 -0.05 -9.12 -14.10
N CYS A 66 1.12 -8.89 -13.53
CA CYS A 66 2.00 -7.79 -13.91
C CYS A 66 3.35 -8.38 -14.30
N GLU A 67 3.72 -8.26 -15.58
CA GLU A 67 5.00 -8.75 -16.10
C GLU A 67 5.93 -7.57 -16.38
N PRO A 68 7.21 -7.63 -15.97
CA PRO A 68 8.15 -6.54 -16.21
C PRO A 68 8.82 -6.58 -17.58
N SER A 69 8.77 -7.71 -18.31
CA SER A 69 9.47 -7.86 -19.60
C SER A 69 8.82 -8.94 -20.50
N PRO A 70 8.18 -8.54 -21.62
CA PRO A 70 7.80 -7.16 -21.94
C PRO A 70 6.81 -6.61 -20.88
N PRO A 71 6.79 -5.29 -20.63
CA PRO A 71 5.87 -4.73 -19.64
C PRO A 71 4.43 -4.99 -20.07
N SER A 72 3.70 -5.75 -19.26
CA SER A 72 2.30 -6.09 -19.53
C SER A 72 1.49 -6.20 -18.25
N VAL A 73 0.20 -5.83 -18.33
CA VAL A 73 -0.79 -6.06 -17.27
C VAL A 73 -1.93 -6.86 -17.87
N THR A 74 -2.18 -8.04 -17.32
CA THR A 74 -3.26 -8.93 -17.78
C THR A 74 -4.31 -9.08 -16.69
N LEU A 75 -5.57 -8.82 -17.04
CA LEU A 75 -6.73 -9.08 -16.19
C LEU A 75 -7.39 -10.39 -16.62
N LEU A 76 -7.27 -11.43 -15.81
CA LEU A 76 -7.98 -12.69 -16.02
C LEU A 76 -9.24 -12.70 -15.16
N VAL A 77 -10.40 -12.73 -15.81
CA VAL A 77 -11.70 -12.83 -15.13
C VAL A 77 -12.09 -14.30 -15.00
N SER A 78 -11.94 -14.86 -13.80
CA SER A 78 -12.30 -16.26 -13.51
C SER A 78 -13.80 -16.45 -13.32
N GLN A 79 -14.48 -15.46 -12.72
CA GLN A 79 -15.93 -15.44 -12.57
C GLN A 79 -16.46 -14.02 -12.80
N ALA A 80 -17.30 -13.87 -13.83
CA ALA A 80 -18.02 -12.65 -14.13
C ALA A 80 -19.51 -12.82 -13.79
N PRO A 81 -20.10 -11.90 -13.02
CA PRO A 81 -21.53 -11.92 -12.77
C PRO A 81 -22.33 -11.56 -14.02
N VAL A 82 -23.46 -12.24 -14.24
CA VAL A 82 -24.31 -12.01 -15.41
C VAL A 82 -25.08 -10.71 -15.25
N GLY A 83 -25.03 -9.84 -16.26
CA GLY A 83 -25.81 -8.60 -16.30
C GLY A 83 -25.23 -7.45 -15.48
N VAL A 84 -24.05 -7.60 -14.90
CA VAL A 84 -23.35 -6.51 -14.22
C VAL A 84 -22.51 -5.71 -15.22
N PRO A 85 -22.68 -4.38 -15.28
CA PRO A 85 -21.89 -3.54 -16.17
C PRO A 85 -20.39 -3.59 -15.82
N THR A 86 -19.53 -3.52 -16.84
CA THR A 86 -18.07 -3.50 -16.65
C THR A 86 -17.56 -2.25 -15.95
N VAL A 87 -18.35 -1.18 -15.90
CA VAL A 87 -18.01 0.04 -15.14
C VAL A 87 -17.83 -0.27 -13.65
N GLU A 88 -18.62 -1.20 -13.09
CA GLU A 88 -18.49 -1.60 -11.68
C GLU A 88 -17.10 -2.21 -11.40
N LEU A 89 -16.54 -2.99 -12.34
CA LEU A 89 -15.19 -3.53 -12.19
C LEU A 89 -14.13 -2.41 -12.25
N ALA A 90 -14.32 -1.42 -13.12
CA ALA A 90 -13.43 -0.27 -13.18
C ALA A 90 -13.48 0.52 -11.86
N ASP A 91 -14.67 0.74 -11.32
CA ASP A 91 -14.85 1.45 -10.06
C ASP A 91 -14.21 0.69 -8.89
N VAL A 92 -14.33 -0.65 -8.84
CA VAL A 92 -13.62 -1.50 -7.86
C VAL A 92 -12.11 -1.30 -7.94
N LEU A 93 -11.55 -1.23 -9.15
CA LEU A 93 -10.10 -1.02 -9.34
C LEU A 93 -9.68 0.38 -8.88
N VAL A 94 -10.46 1.42 -9.21
CA VAL A 94 -10.22 2.80 -8.78
C VAL A 94 -10.26 2.91 -7.25
N LEU A 95 -11.30 2.37 -6.61
CA LEU A 95 -11.45 2.38 -5.17
C LEU A 95 -10.31 1.60 -4.48
N SER A 96 -9.94 0.45 -5.03
CA SER A 96 -8.83 -0.37 -4.51
C SER A 96 -7.50 0.37 -4.63
N ALA A 97 -7.24 1.05 -5.75
CA ALA A 97 -6.05 1.86 -5.94
C ALA A 97 -6.02 3.04 -4.96
N ALA A 98 -7.13 3.77 -4.81
CA ALA A 98 -7.24 4.88 -3.87
C ALA A 98 -6.98 4.44 -2.42
N ALA A 99 -7.56 3.32 -1.98
CA ALA A 99 -7.33 2.77 -0.65
C ALA A 99 -5.88 2.29 -0.48
N PHE A 100 -5.30 1.64 -1.49
CA PHE A 100 -3.93 1.14 -1.44
C PHE A 100 -2.91 2.27 -1.38
N SER A 101 -3.09 3.35 -2.14
CA SER A 101 -2.20 4.52 -2.11
C SER A 101 -2.17 5.22 -0.75
N ARG A 102 -3.20 5.08 0.10
CA ARG A 102 -3.18 5.60 1.48
C ARG A 102 -2.25 4.80 2.40
N VAL A 103 -1.94 3.55 2.05
CA VAL A 103 -1.18 2.63 2.90
C VAL A 103 0.09 2.07 2.24
N GLU A 104 0.42 2.47 1.02
CA GLU A 104 1.55 1.94 0.23
C GLU A 104 2.91 2.10 0.94
N ASP A 105 3.08 3.19 1.70
CA ASP A 105 4.28 3.46 2.48
C ASP A 105 4.30 2.76 3.85
N ASN A 106 3.17 2.20 4.30
CA ASN A 106 3.08 1.51 5.58
C ASN A 106 3.91 0.21 5.55
N ALA A 107 4.97 0.16 6.37
CA ALA A 107 5.88 -0.99 6.43
C ALA A 107 5.19 -2.30 6.84
N ARG A 108 4.09 -2.21 7.59
CA ARG A 108 3.31 -3.35 8.01
C ARG A 108 2.52 -3.97 6.86
N VAL A 109 1.90 -3.15 5.99
CA VAL A 109 1.23 -3.63 4.78
C VAL A 109 2.20 -4.38 3.89
N ARG A 110 3.38 -3.79 3.67
CA ARG A 110 4.44 -4.42 2.86
C ARG A 110 4.90 -5.76 3.45
N ALA A 111 5.11 -5.82 4.77
CA ALA A 111 5.49 -7.05 5.45
C ALA A 111 4.39 -8.12 5.36
N HIS A 112 3.12 -7.74 5.52
CA HIS A 112 1.97 -8.64 5.39
C HIS A 112 1.86 -9.24 3.99
N LEU A 113 1.91 -8.41 2.94
CA LEU A 113 1.87 -8.90 1.56
C LEU A 113 3.06 -9.78 1.21
N ALA A 114 4.26 -9.45 1.71
CA ALA A 114 5.46 -10.26 1.51
C ALA A 114 5.45 -11.56 2.33
N SER A 115 4.63 -11.68 3.38
CA SER A 115 4.59 -12.86 4.25
C SER A 115 4.18 -14.15 3.53
N GLY A 116 3.51 -14.04 2.39
CA GLY A 116 3.14 -15.19 1.55
C GLY A 116 4.29 -15.73 0.69
N LEU A 117 5.44 -15.05 0.65
CA LEU A 117 6.66 -15.50 -0.03
C LEU A 117 7.53 -16.37 0.88
N SER A 118 7.39 -16.19 2.19
CA SER A 118 7.81 -17.20 3.16
C SER A 118 6.85 -18.37 2.99
N GLY A 119 7.37 -19.56 2.66
CA GLY A 119 6.56 -20.77 2.58
C GLY A 119 5.82 -21.05 3.90
N PRO A 120 5.08 -22.16 4.02
CA PRO A 120 4.53 -22.58 5.30
C PRO A 120 5.69 -22.88 6.26
N GLU A 121 6.21 -21.84 6.91
CA GLU A 121 7.07 -21.97 8.06
C GLU A 121 6.13 -22.55 9.09
N GLU A 122 6.28 -23.87 9.31
CA GLU A 122 5.59 -24.60 10.36
C GLU A 122 5.53 -23.67 11.56
N ARG A 123 4.31 -23.29 11.96
CA ARG A 123 4.08 -22.49 13.14
C ARG A 123 4.60 -23.31 14.31
N LEU A 124 5.90 -23.21 14.57
CA LEU A 124 6.51 -23.80 15.73
C LEU A 124 5.75 -23.21 16.91
N PRO A 125 5.15 -24.05 17.75
CA PRO A 125 4.30 -23.58 18.83
C PRO A 125 5.13 -22.59 19.64
N ARG A 126 4.61 -21.36 19.72
CA ARG A 126 5.21 -20.26 20.49
C ARG A 126 5.42 -20.79 21.90
N ALA A 127 6.64 -21.22 22.20
CA ALA A 127 7.00 -21.74 23.50
C ALA A 127 6.65 -20.64 24.49
N ARG A 128 5.60 -20.91 25.27
CA ARG A 128 5.11 -20.04 26.33
C ARG A 128 6.32 -19.81 27.23
N ARG A 129 6.92 -18.61 27.14
CA ARG A 129 7.94 -18.15 28.09
C ARG A 129 7.23 -17.98 29.43
N THR A 130 7.03 -19.10 30.13
CA THR A 130 6.84 -19.10 31.57
C THR A 130 8.18 -18.71 32.16
N GLY A 131 8.21 -17.51 32.73
CA GLY A 131 9.35 -17.02 33.48
C GLY A 131 9.69 -17.99 34.60
N TRP A 132 10.95 -18.40 34.65
CA TRP A 132 11.59 -18.82 35.87
C TRP A 132 12.95 -18.13 35.92
N GLU A 133 13.12 -17.28 36.93
CA GLU A 133 14.34 -16.55 37.16
C GLU A 133 15.47 -17.44 37.70
N ALA A 134 16.70 -17.06 37.35
CA ALA A 134 17.91 -17.22 38.13
C ALA A 134 18.41 -18.65 38.42
N ARG A 135 19.54 -19.00 37.79
CA ARG A 135 20.87 -19.17 38.45
C ARG A 135 21.82 -19.90 37.51
N GLY A 136 23.06 -19.41 37.43
CA GLY A 136 24.17 -20.14 36.79
C GLY A 136 24.96 -19.31 35.80
N ARG A 137 25.70 -18.30 36.29
CA ARG A 137 26.92 -17.87 35.59
C ARG A 137 28.03 -18.88 35.91
N VAL A 138 28.95 -18.99 34.95
CA VAL A 138 30.32 -19.54 34.99
C VAL A 138 30.47 -20.92 34.33
N VAL A 139 31.51 -21.01 33.50
CA VAL A 139 32.02 -22.14 32.67
C VAL A 139 31.31 -22.25 31.30
N ALA A 140 31.92 -22.08 30.11
CA ALA A 140 33.32 -22.01 29.72
C ALA A 140 33.47 -21.11 28.49
N SER A 141 34.20 -20.02 28.66
CA SER A 141 34.78 -19.19 27.61
C SER A 141 36.00 -19.87 26.98
N LEU A 142 35.81 -21.07 26.40
CA LEU A 142 36.91 -21.87 25.84
C LEU A 142 36.54 -22.60 24.53
N ALA A 143 35.76 -21.96 23.66
CA ALA A 143 35.51 -22.41 22.30
C ALA A 143 35.73 -21.32 21.23
N LEU A 144 36.34 -20.19 21.62
CA LEU A 144 36.46 -18.99 20.78
C LEU A 144 37.91 -18.71 20.29
N VAL A 145 38.83 -19.67 20.43
CA VAL A 145 40.24 -19.50 20.01
C VAL A 145 40.72 -20.57 19.00
N LEU A 146 39.90 -21.57 18.65
CA LEU A 146 40.27 -22.62 17.68
C LEU A 146 39.54 -22.54 16.32
N GLY A 147 38.58 -21.63 16.14
CA GLY A 147 37.83 -21.45 14.88
C GLY A 147 38.35 -20.36 13.95
N VAL A 148 39.43 -19.67 14.32
CA VAL A 148 39.91 -18.43 13.64
C VAL A 148 41.02 -18.70 12.61
N CYS A 149 41.46 -19.95 12.40
CA CYS A 149 42.60 -20.25 11.53
C CYS A 149 42.30 -21.01 10.23
N LEU A 150 41.03 -21.24 9.82
CA LEU A 150 40.77 -22.15 8.68
C LEU A 150 39.85 -21.65 7.53
N THR A 151 39.50 -20.37 7.42
CA THR A 151 38.78 -19.89 6.22
C THR A 151 39.45 -18.73 5.48
N SER A 152 40.68 -18.36 5.85
CA SER A 152 41.44 -17.33 5.14
C SER A 152 42.26 -17.89 3.99
N ARG A 153 41.61 -18.42 2.92
CA ARG A 153 42.16 -18.46 1.55
C ARG A 153 41.01 -18.51 0.54
N HIS A 154 40.72 -17.40 -0.11
CA HIS A 154 40.83 -17.25 -1.57
C HIS A 154 40.48 -15.81 -1.95
N VAL A 155 41.48 -15.11 -2.51
CA VAL A 155 41.38 -13.74 -3.03
C VAL A 155 41.68 -13.77 -4.53
N ALA A 156 40.73 -13.22 -5.30
CA ALA A 156 40.81 -12.44 -6.56
C ALA A 156 41.25 -13.13 -7.89
N PRO A 157 40.98 -12.53 -9.08
CA PRO A 157 40.39 -11.21 -9.38
C PRO A 157 39.26 -11.17 -10.46
N ALA A 158 38.66 -9.98 -10.60
CA ALA A 158 37.61 -9.54 -11.56
C ALA A 158 38.12 -9.41 -13.02
N PRO A 159 37.29 -9.07 -14.05
CA PRO A 159 36.82 -7.68 -14.21
C PRO A 159 35.48 -7.45 -14.97
N SER A 160 35.05 -6.17 -14.91
CA SER A 160 34.33 -5.41 -15.96
C SER A 160 32.81 -5.54 -16.12
N GLY A 161 32.13 -4.46 -15.77
CA GLY A 161 31.29 -3.74 -16.74
C GLY A 161 29.77 -3.89 -16.59
N SER A 162 29.15 -2.88 -15.98
CA SER A 162 28.16 -2.00 -16.63
C SER A 162 27.20 -1.45 -15.58
N SER A 163 27.37 -0.16 -15.29
CA SER A 163 26.39 0.65 -14.59
C SER A 163 25.23 0.89 -15.56
N VAL A 164 24.02 0.43 -15.22
CA VAL A 164 22.82 0.78 -15.96
C VAL A 164 21.97 1.68 -15.06
N GLU A 165 21.92 2.93 -15.46
CA GLU A 165 21.03 4.00 -14.98
C GLU A 165 19.55 3.55 -15.01
N PRO A 166 18.73 3.93 -14.00
CA PRO A 166 17.28 3.83 -14.11
C PRO A 166 16.76 4.89 -15.07
N PHE A 167 16.24 4.46 -16.23
CA PHE A 167 15.53 5.33 -17.16
C PHE A 167 14.12 5.60 -16.58
N GLU A 168 13.87 6.81 -16.09
CA GLU A 168 12.54 7.30 -15.73
C GLU A 168 11.69 7.49 -17.00
N GLY A 169 10.84 6.52 -17.29
CA GLY A 169 9.73 6.68 -18.23
C GLY A 169 8.56 7.37 -17.50
N SER A 170 8.36 8.65 -17.79
CA SER A 170 7.17 9.43 -17.42
C SER A 170 6.00 9.10 -18.35
N PRO A 171 4.81 8.75 -17.82
CA PRO A 171 3.56 9.04 -18.49
C PRO A 171 2.94 10.27 -17.83
N THR A 172 3.05 11.37 -18.55
CA THR A 172 2.19 12.55 -18.38
C THR A 172 0.77 12.11 -18.72
N ASP A 173 -0.13 12.06 -17.74
CA ASP A 173 -1.56 12.20 -17.99
C ASP A 173 -2.20 12.94 -16.83
N ALA A 174 -2.66 14.14 -17.15
CA ALA A 174 -3.43 14.99 -16.27
C ALA A 174 -4.80 14.35 -16.03
N TYR A 175 -5.09 13.96 -14.80
CA TYR A 175 -6.44 13.68 -14.35
C TYR A 175 -7.20 15.02 -14.27
N LEU A 176 -7.81 15.42 -15.38
CA LEU A 176 -9.00 16.28 -15.36
C LEU A 176 -10.20 15.31 -15.29
N GLY A 177 -10.61 14.97 -14.08
CA GLY A 177 -11.84 14.23 -13.84
C GLY A 177 -13.04 15.18 -13.95
N ASP A 178 -13.89 14.91 -14.94
CA ASP A 178 -15.19 15.54 -15.14
C ASP A 178 -16.15 15.14 -14.01
N SER A 179 -16.65 16.13 -13.27
CA SER A 179 -17.45 15.96 -12.05
C SER A 179 -18.94 15.90 -12.38
N ASN A 180 -19.59 14.76 -12.10
CA ASN A 180 -21.01 14.69 -11.80
C ASN A 180 -21.33 13.39 -11.03
N GLY A 181 -21.04 13.40 -9.73
CA GLY A 181 -21.41 12.41 -8.71
C GLY A 181 -21.39 13.08 -7.31
N PRO A 182 -22.27 12.70 -6.36
CA PRO A 182 -22.46 13.39 -5.08
C PRO A 182 -21.25 13.36 -4.12
N ASP A 183 -20.60 14.52 -4.01
CA ASP A 183 -19.93 15.11 -2.85
C ASP A 183 -19.15 14.16 -1.92
N ALA A 184 -18.04 13.52 -2.36
CA ALA A 184 -17.06 13.10 -1.36
C ALA A 184 -16.34 14.33 -0.79
N LEU A 185 -16.60 14.54 0.49
CA LEU A 185 -16.06 15.62 1.30
C LEU A 185 -14.56 15.39 1.50
N GLY A 186 -13.75 16.42 1.21
CA GLY A 186 -12.29 16.37 1.25
C GLY A 186 -11.67 15.77 2.52
N TYR A 187 -10.41 15.37 2.41
CA TYR A 187 -9.70 14.65 3.47
C TYR A 187 -8.97 15.60 4.44
N PRO A 188 -8.71 15.21 5.69
CA PRO A 188 -7.92 16.04 6.61
C PRO A 188 -6.46 16.15 6.13
N LEU A 189 -5.86 17.33 6.27
CA LEU A 189 -4.48 17.56 5.84
C LEU A 189 -3.48 16.64 6.60
N PRO A 190 -2.66 15.85 5.88
CA PRO A 190 -1.78 14.84 6.48
C PRO A 190 -0.63 15.45 7.30
N GLU A 191 -0.17 14.72 8.32
CA GLU A 191 0.96 15.15 9.18
C GLU A 191 2.30 15.21 8.45
N LYS A 192 2.43 14.48 7.33
CA LYS A 192 3.64 14.43 6.49
C LYS A 192 3.26 14.61 5.02
N PRO A 193 4.13 15.19 4.19
CA PRO A 193 3.87 15.35 2.77
C PRO A 193 3.81 14.00 2.07
N PHE A 194 2.99 13.90 1.03
CA PHE A 194 2.95 12.70 0.19
C PHE A 194 4.30 12.49 -0.51
N ARG A 195 4.61 11.24 -0.89
CA ARG A 195 5.88 10.88 -1.53
C ARG A 195 6.18 11.68 -2.80
N HIS A 196 5.15 11.97 -3.58
CA HIS A 196 5.23 12.68 -4.86
C HIS A 196 4.85 14.17 -4.76
N GLN A 197 4.61 14.67 -3.54
CA GLN A 197 4.36 16.09 -3.29
C GLN A 197 5.67 16.88 -3.23
N ALA A 198 5.65 18.10 -3.77
CA ALA A 198 6.70 19.08 -3.58
C ALA A 198 6.89 19.36 -2.08
N ARG A 199 8.13 19.24 -1.62
CA ARG A 199 8.51 19.54 -0.24
C ARG A 199 9.03 20.97 -0.13
N ALA A 200 8.98 21.50 1.08
CA ALA A 200 9.65 22.74 1.42
C ALA A 200 11.14 22.73 0.98
N PRO A 201 11.69 23.85 0.49
CA PRO A 201 11.08 25.17 0.37
C PRO A 201 10.17 25.32 -0.87
N CYS A 202 8.97 25.88 -0.65
CA CYS A 202 7.99 26.04 -1.72
C CYS A 202 8.31 27.24 -2.64
N PRO A 203 7.95 27.16 -3.93
CA PRO A 203 8.11 28.28 -4.85
C PRO A 203 7.31 29.49 -4.34
N ARG A 204 7.91 30.69 -4.40
CA ARG A 204 7.28 31.95 -3.96
C ARG A 204 6.17 32.39 -4.92
N ARG A 205 5.04 31.70 -4.88
CA ARG A 205 3.80 32.02 -5.60
C ARG A 205 2.73 32.36 -4.57
N LYS A 206 1.88 33.36 -4.87
CA LYS A 206 0.86 33.86 -3.93
C LYS A 206 -0.14 32.79 -3.48
N SER A 207 -0.33 31.73 -4.27
CA SER A 207 -1.26 30.63 -4.00
C SER A 207 -0.63 29.41 -3.33
N VAL A 208 0.70 29.34 -3.16
CA VAL A 208 1.38 28.17 -2.60
C VAL A 208 1.85 28.47 -1.17
N VAL A 209 1.46 27.62 -0.23
CA VAL A 209 1.81 27.72 1.18
C VAL A 209 2.53 26.45 1.66
N GLU A 210 3.39 26.61 2.65
CA GLU A 210 4.07 25.49 3.30
C GLU A 210 3.28 25.06 4.53
N ILE A 211 2.83 23.81 4.54
CA ILE A 211 2.10 23.21 5.68
C ILE A 211 2.64 21.79 5.87
N ASN A 212 3.02 21.43 7.10
CA ASN A 212 3.58 20.12 7.46
C ASN A 212 4.78 19.69 6.60
N GLY A 213 5.62 20.65 6.16
CA GLY A 213 6.80 20.41 5.32
C GLY A 213 6.49 20.13 3.84
N GLY A 214 5.22 20.21 3.44
CA GLY A 214 4.74 20.03 2.07
C GLY A 214 4.28 21.35 1.47
N CYS A 215 4.31 21.45 0.15
CA CYS A 215 3.77 22.58 -0.58
C CYS A 215 2.32 22.33 -0.95
N TRP A 216 1.46 23.30 -0.63
CA TRP A 216 0.02 23.22 -0.82
C TRP A 216 -0.47 24.41 -1.62
N VAL A 217 -1.30 24.16 -2.62
CA VAL A 217 -2.00 25.20 -3.39
C VAL A 217 -3.30 25.52 -2.67
N THR A 218 -3.46 26.77 -2.25
CA THR A 218 -4.69 27.24 -1.58
C THR A 218 -5.77 27.47 -2.64
N LEU A 219 -6.96 26.94 -2.40
CA LEU A 219 -8.13 27.15 -3.26
C LEU A 219 -8.96 28.33 -2.74
N GLU A 220 -9.65 29.02 -3.66
CA GLU A 220 -10.45 30.21 -3.31
C GLU A 220 -11.81 29.86 -2.68
N HIS A 221 -12.34 28.67 -2.97
CA HIS A 221 -13.61 28.23 -2.40
C HIS A 221 -13.44 27.76 -0.95
N LYS A 222 -14.54 27.85 -0.19
CA LYS A 222 -14.64 27.37 1.18
C LYS A 222 -15.21 25.95 1.18
N PRO A 223 -15.00 25.17 2.26
CA PRO A 223 -15.59 23.84 2.40
C PRO A 223 -17.11 23.85 2.08
N PRO A 224 -17.65 22.76 1.51
CA PRO A 224 -17.05 21.43 1.36
C PRO A 224 -15.94 21.37 0.30
N CYS A 225 -14.80 20.78 0.65
CA CYS A 225 -13.72 20.53 -0.29
C CYS A 225 -14.03 19.27 -1.11
N GLU A 226 -13.53 19.19 -2.34
CA GLU A 226 -13.69 18.01 -3.20
C GLU A 226 -12.81 16.83 -2.72
N GLU A 227 -13.02 15.64 -3.28
CA GLU A 227 -12.45 14.38 -2.77
C GLU A 227 -10.92 14.34 -2.77
N ASP A 228 -10.29 15.04 -3.73
CA ASP A 228 -8.84 15.13 -3.92
C ASP A 228 -8.21 16.33 -3.18
N GLN A 229 -9.02 17.07 -2.42
CA GLN A 229 -8.61 18.27 -1.70
C GLN A 229 -8.49 18.01 -0.19
N ALA A 230 -7.44 18.57 0.40
CA ALA A 230 -7.24 18.56 1.83
C ALA A 230 -7.99 19.74 2.49
N GLU A 231 -8.80 19.47 3.51
CA GLU A 231 -9.39 20.50 4.36
C GLU A 231 -8.44 20.83 5.54
N TYR A 232 -8.10 22.10 5.69
CA TYR A 232 -7.31 22.60 6.81
C TYR A 232 -7.69 24.02 7.20
N GLN A 233 -7.97 24.26 8.48
CA GLN A 233 -8.35 25.58 9.02
C GLN A 233 -9.50 26.27 8.24
N GLY A 234 -10.48 25.50 7.76
CA GLY A 234 -11.64 26.01 7.01
C GLY A 234 -11.32 26.46 5.58
N LYS A 235 -10.24 25.93 5.00
CA LYS A 235 -9.82 26.15 3.60
C LYS A 235 -9.51 24.82 2.93
N CYS A 236 -9.60 24.83 1.60
CA CYS A 236 -9.30 23.68 0.76
C CYS A 236 -7.92 23.84 0.11
N TYR A 237 -7.18 22.73 0.02
CA TYR A 237 -5.81 22.70 -0.46
C TYR A 237 -5.56 21.53 -1.42
N LEU A 238 -4.82 21.79 -2.50
CA LEU A 238 -4.27 20.73 -3.36
C LEU A 238 -2.78 20.50 -3.05
N PRO A 239 -2.30 19.25 -3.04
CA PRO A 239 -0.87 18.97 -2.90
C PRO A 239 -0.12 19.48 -4.13
N GLY A 240 0.87 20.35 -3.91
CA GLY A 240 1.73 20.83 -4.99
C GLY A 240 2.57 19.69 -5.54
N VAL A 241 2.55 19.48 -6.86
CA VAL A 241 3.33 18.41 -7.50
C VAL A 241 4.81 18.82 -7.58
N LYS A 242 5.71 17.86 -7.36
CA LYS A 242 7.15 18.05 -7.56
C LYS A 242 7.41 18.36 -9.05
N PRO A 243 8.07 19.48 -9.41
CA PRO A 243 8.42 19.73 -10.80
C PRO A 243 9.42 18.65 -11.27
N PRO A 244 9.34 18.20 -12.54
CA PRO A 244 10.31 17.26 -13.09
C PRO A 244 11.72 17.88 -13.01
N PRO A 245 12.76 17.06 -12.81
CA PRO A 245 14.13 17.55 -12.86
C PRO A 245 14.40 18.22 -14.21
N LEU A 246 15.06 19.39 -14.19
CA LEU A 246 15.47 20.04 -15.43
C LEU A 246 16.53 19.16 -16.12
N PRO A 247 16.47 19.01 -17.45
CA PRO A 247 17.52 18.32 -18.18
C PRO A 247 18.85 19.06 -17.96
N GLN A 248 19.84 18.36 -17.40
CA GLN A 248 21.19 18.88 -17.30
C GLN A 248 21.93 18.54 -18.59
N SER A 249 22.45 19.54 -19.31
CA SER A 249 23.40 19.26 -20.39
C SER A 249 24.67 18.71 -19.79
N VAL A 250 25.15 17.59 -20.32
CA VAL A 250 26.51 17.14 -20.07
C VAL A 250 27.40 17.98 -20.98
N ASP A 251 28.17 18.90 -20.42
CA ASP A 251 29.21 19.61 -21.18
C ASP A 251 30.31 18.60 -21.60
N PRO A 252 30.78 18.66 -22.86
CA PRO A 252 31.75 17.71 -23.42
C PRO A 252 33.18 17.85 -22.88
#